data_AF-A0A3S9WHI1-F1
#
_entry.id   AF-A0A3S9WHI1-F1
#
_cell.length_a   1.000
_cell.length_b   1.000
_cell.length_c   1.000
_cell.angle_alpha   90.00
_cell.angle_beta   90.00
_cell.angle_gamma   90.00
#
_symmetry.space_group_name_H-M   'P 1'
#
loop_
_entity.id
_entity.type
_entity.pdbx_description
1 polymer ?
#
loop_
_entity_poly.entity_id
_entity_poly.type
_entity_poly.pdbx_seq_one_letter_code
_entity_poly.pdbx_strand_id
1 'polypeptide(L)'
;MRLRIEGPIWYWRGPAPFHFVTVPPAESEMIHEIASVVTYGWGMIPARVSVGTTTVATALWPKDGGYIVPIKKTLQDGEGLGVDDVIEVVLDIDA
;
A
#
# COMPACT_ATOMS: atom_id res chain seq x y z
N MET A 1 -12.09 6.17 -2.50
CA MET A 1 -12.19 5.69 -1.10
C MET A 1 -10.90 6.03 -0.39
N ARG A 2 -10.96 6.60 0.82
CA ARG A 2 -9.76 6.95 1.59
C ARG A 2 -9.67 6.13 2.89
N LEU A 3 -8.55 5.44 3.10
CA LEU A 3 -8.29 4.61 4.27
C LEU A 3 -7.01 5.06 4.98
N ARG A 4 -6.94 4.83 6.29
CA ARG A 4 -5.73 5.00 7.10
C ARG A 4 -5.39 3.66 7.71
N ILE A 5 -4.16 3.24 7.54
CA ILE A 5 -3.66 1.98 8.10
C ILE A 5 -2.34 2.25 8.81
N GLU A 6 -1.99 1.37 9.73
CA GLU A 6 -0.70 1.41 10.41
C GLU A 6 -0.05 0.03 10.33
N GLY A 7 1.27 -0.01 10.12
CA GLY A 7 2.00 -1.27 10.15
C GLY A 7 3.51 -1.10 9.96
N PRO A 8 4.29 -2.13 10.32
CA PRO A 8 5.73 -2.14 10.13
C PRO A 8 6.07 -2.29 8.65
N ILE A 9 7.11 -1.57 8.21
CA ILE A 9 7.74 -1.81 6.91
C ILE A 9 8.50 -3.13 6.98
N TRP A 10 8.20 -4.05 6.07
CA TRP A 10 8.93 -5.31 5.92
C TRP A 10 9.58 -5.41 4.54
N TYR A 11 10.64 -6.20 4.48
CA TYR A 11 11.41 -6.44 3.26
C TYR A 11 11.01 -7.76 2.60
N TRP A 12 10.86 -7.76 1.28
CA TRP A 12 10.69 -8.97 0.48
C TRP A 12 11.35 -8.88 -0.88
N ARG A 13 12.07 -9.95 -1.23
CA ARG A 13 12.69 -10.11 -2.55
C ARG A 13 11.62 -10.42 -3.61
N GLY A 14 11.06 -9.36 -4.18
CA GLY A 14 10.21 -9.36 -5.39
C GLY A 14 10.73 -8.34 -6.43
N PRO A 15 9.90 -7.80 -7.34
CA PRO A 15 10.26 -6.60 -8.09
C PRO A 15 10.52 -5.42 -7.12
N ALA A 16 11.39 -4.47 -7.48
CA ALA A 16 11.58 -3.23 -6.71
C ALA A 16 10.20 -2.59 -6.41
N PRO A 17 9.94 -2.04 -5.21
CA PRO A 17 10.87 -1.39 -4.27
C PRO A 17 11.34 -2.23 -3.06
N PHE A 18 11.00 -3.53 -3.03
CA PHE A 18 11.34 -4.49 -1.96
C PHE A 18 10.82 -4.18 -0.54
N HIS A 19 10.22 -3.02 -0.29
CA HIS A 19 9.70 -2.59 1.01
C HIS A 19 8.19 -2.44 0.94
N PHE A 20 7.49 -3.00 1.92
CA PHE A 20 6.04 -3.10 1.91
C PHE A 20 5.46 -2.91 3.30
N VAL A 21 4.20 -2.46 3.34
CA VAL A 21 3.35 -2.50 4.54
C VAL A 21 2.14 -3.37 4.22
N THR A 22 1.73 -4.21 5.16
CA THR A 22 0.53 -5.05 5.01
C THR A 22 -0.71 -4.23 5.33
N VAL A 23 -1.72 -4.26 4.46
CA VAL A 23 -3.03 -3.71 4.77
C VAL A 23 -3.70 -4.63 5.80
N PRO A 24 -4.20 -4.11 6.94
CA PRO A 24 -4.85 -4.97 7.92
C PRO A 24 -6.11 -5.65 7.35
N PRO A 25 -6.58 -6.75 7.97
CA PRO A 25 -7.65 -7.57 7.39
C PRO A 25 -8.95 -6.81 7.11
N ALA A 26 -9.38 -5.94 8.04
CA ALA A 26 -10.63 -5.19 7.90
C ALA A 26 -10.60 -4.25 6.70
N GLU A 27 -9.51 -3.51 6.52
CA GLU A 27 -9.31 -2.62 5.38
C GLU A 27 -9.11 -3.40 4.08
N SER A 28 -8.48 -4.57 4.14
CA SER A 28 -8.36 -5.45 2.97
C SER A 28 -9.72 -5.93 2.47
N GLU A 29 -10.65 -6.27 3.36
CA GLU A 29 -12.03 -6.62 3.01
C GLU A 29 -12.76 -5.44 2.34
N MET A 30 -12.66 -4.23 2.92
CA MET A 30 -13.24 -3.02 2.32
C MET A 30 -12.68 -2.74 0.91
N ILE A 31 -11.37 -2.95 0.72
CA ILE A 31 -10.73 -2.80 -0.59
C ILE A 31 -11.21 -3.88 -1.56
N HIS A 32 -11.39 -5.11 -1.11
CA HIS A 32 -11.86 -6.22 -1.94
C HIS A 32 -13.27 -5.98 -2.50
N GLU A 33 -14.17 -5.37 -1.71
CA GLU A 33 -15.53 -5.02 -2.14
C GLU A 33 -15.54 -4.11 -3.36
N ILE A 34 -14.58 -3.18 -3.47
CA ILE A 34 -14.46 -2.25 -4.60
C ILE A 34 -13.51 -2.75 -5.71
N ALA A 35 -12.70 -3.78 -5.44
CA ALA A 35 -11.67 -4.29 -6.34
C ALA A 35 -12.22 -4.79 -7.70
N SER A 36 -13.45 -5.29 -7.70
CA SER A 36 -14.14 -5.77 -8.90
C SER A 36 -14.48 -4.66 -9.91
N VAL A 37 -14.56 -3.41 -9.46
CA VAL A 37 -14.89 -2.23 -10.29
C VAL A 37 -13.61 -1.58 -10.84
N VAL A 38 -12.49 -1.69 -10.12
CA VAL A 38 -11.27 -0.91 -10.37
C VAL A 38 -10.13 -1.69 -11.04
N THR A 39 -10.28 -3.00 -11.28
CA THR A 39 -9.22 -3.82 -11.89
C THR A 39 -9.69 -4.63 -13.10
N TYR A 40 -8.89 -4.64 -14.18
CA TYR A 40 -9.10 -5.47 -15.37
C TYR A 40 -8.59 -6.92 -15.17
N GLY A 41 -8.87 -7.54 -14.01
CA GLY A 41 -8.60 -8.96 -13.77
C GLY A 41 -7.19 -9.34 -13.29
N TRP A 42 -6.30 -8.37 -13.05
CA TRP A 42 -4.93 -8.62 -12.55
C TRP A 42 -4.76 -8.38 -11.04
N GLY A 43 -5.82 -7.94 -10.36
CA GLY A 43 -5.88 -7.81 -8.89
C GLY A 43 -5.08 -6.64 -8.27
N MET A 44 -4.25 -5.93 -9.04
CA MET A 44 -3.59 -4.71 -8.58
C MET A 44 -4.54 -3.52 -8.56
N ILE A 45 -4.58 -2.78 -7.46
CA ILE A 45 -5.53 -1.68 -7.25
C ILE A 45 -4.78 -0.34 -7.28
N PRO A 46 -5.01 0.51 -8.29
CA PRO A 46 -4.41 1.85 -8.34
C PRO A 46 -4.75 2.66 -7.09
N ALA A 47 -3.75 3.33 -6.51
CA ALA A 47 -3.94 4.16 -5.33
C ALA A 47 -2.91 5.30 -5.29
N ARG A 48 -3.28 6.41 -4.65
CA ARG A 48 -2.33 7.38 -4.12
C ARG A 48 -2.02 7.03 -2.67
N VAL A 49 -0.74 6.93 -2.35
CA VAL A 49 -0.23 6.57 -1.02
C VAL A 49 0.45 7.79 -0.43
N SER A 50 0.07 8.17 0.78
CA SER A 50 0.72 9.23 1.54
C SER A 50 1.30 8.68 2.84
N VAL A 51 2.51 9.11 3.16
CA VAL A 51 3.17 8.90 4.46
C VAL A 51 3.75 10.25 4.86
N GLY A 52 3.43 10.73 6.06
CA GLY A 52 3.80 12.07 6.51
C GLY A 52 3.37 13.15 5.52
N THR A 53 4.35 13.83 4.90
CA THR A 53 4.10 14.89 3.90
C THR A 53 4.26 14.42 2.46
N THR A 54 4.85 13.24 2.25
CA THR A 54 5.16 12.70 0.94
C THR A 54 3.99 11.88 0.39
N THR A 55 3.58 12.16 -0.85
CA THR A 55 2.49 11.45 -1.54
C THR A 55 2.94 10.97 -2.90
N VAL A 56 2.66 9.71 -3.23
CA VAL A 56 3.07 9.08 -4.49
C VAL A 56 1.95 8.21 -5.06
N ALA A 57 1.75 8.25 -6.38
CA ALA A 57 0.86 7.31 -7.07
C ALA A 57 1.52 5.93 -7.22
N THR A 58 0.79 4.87 -6.90
CA THR A 58 1.22 3.47 -6.99
C THR A 58 0.02 2.54 -7.17
N ALA A 59 0.21 1.24 -6.97
CA ALA A 59 -0.87 0.27 -6.88
C ALA A 59 -0.64 -0.66 -5.68
N LEU A 60 -1.74 -1.05 -5.02
CA LEU A 60 -1.76 -2.10 -4.00
C LEU A 60 -1.66 -3.47 -4.68
N TRP A 61 -0.91 -4.38 -4.09
CA TRP A 61 -0.68 -5.70 -4.67
C TRP A 61 -1.44 -6.76 -3.87
N PRO A 62 -2.16 -7.68 -4.53
CA PRO A 62 -2.78 -8.80 -3.84
C PRO A 62 -1.68 -9.76 -3.37
N LYS A 63 -1.67 -10.11 -2.09
CA LYS A 63 -0.74 -11.09 -1.51
C LYS A 63 -1.36 -11.76 -0.28
N ASP A 64 -1.18 -13.08 -0.19
CA ASP A 64 -1.60 -13.93 0.94
C ASP A 64 -3.07 -13.75 1.38
N GLY A 65 -3.98 -13.47 0.45
CA GLY A 65 -5.40 -13.24 0.74
C GLY A 65 -5.75 -11.82 1.17
N GLY A 66 -4.79 -10.90 1.24
CA GLY A 66 -5.00 -9.48 1.48
C GLY A 66 -4.27 -8.61 0.46
N TYR A 67 -3.99 -7.36 0.86
CA TYR A 67 -3.25 -6.40 0.04
C TYR A 67 -1.98 -5.91 0.74
N ILE A 68 -0.96 -5.62 -0.05
CA ILE A 68 0.28 -5.00 0.42
C ILE A 68 0.51 -3.67 -0.30
N VAL A 69 1.03 -2.70 0.44
CA VAL A 69 1.35 -1.36 -0.05
C VAL A 69 2.84 -1.30 -0.35
N PRO A 70 3.27 -1.11 -1.61
CA PRO A 70 4.67 -0.87 -1.91
C PRO A 70 5.11 0.51 -1.40
N ILE A 71 6.10 0.52 -0.50
CA ILE A 71 6.71 1.76 -0.01
C ILE A 71 7.79 2.16 -1.00
N LYS A 72 7.43 3.00 -1.97
CA LYS A 72 8.34 3.45 -3.02
C LYS A 72 9.54 4.20 -2.44
N LYS A 73 10.65 4.16 -3.16
CA LYS A 73 11.89 4.84 -2.77
C LYS A 73 11.69 6.35 -2.47
N THR A 74 10.81 7.03 -3.20
CA THR A 74 10.46 8.44 -2.91
C THR A 74 9.82 8.64 -1.52
N LEU A 75 8.99 7.70 -1.06
CA LEU A 75 8.44 7.72 0.30
C LEU A 75 9.53 7.43 1.34
N GLN A 76 10.39 6.44 1.05
CA GLN A 76 11.51 6.08 1.93
C GLN A 76 12.47 7.26 2.11
N ASP A 77 12.93 7.84 1.00
CA ASP A 77 13.91 8.93 1.02
C ASP A 77 13.28 10.24 1.55
N GLY A 78 12.00 10.50 1.26
CA GLY A 78 11.29 11.72 1.66
C GLY A 78 10.95 11.79 3.15
N GLU A 79 10.64 10.66 3.77
CA GLU A 79 10.25 10.59 5.19
C GLU A 79 11.29 9.87 6.06
N GLY A 80 12.43 9.44 5.48
CA GLY A 80 13.52 8.78 6.20
C GLY A 80 13.18 7.37 6.71
N LEU A 81 12.41 6.60 5.93
CA LEU A 81 11.84 5.32 6.36
C LEU A 81 12.76 4.14 6.06
N GLY A 82 12.78 3.17 6.98
CA GLY A 82 13.49 1.91 6.89
C GLY A 82 12.64 0.69 7.21
N VAL A 83 13.24 -0.49 7.17
CA VAL A 83 12.61 -1.75 7.63
C VAL A 83 12.37 -1.65 9.14
N ASP A 84 11.29 -2.29 9.61
CA ASP A 84 10.80 -2.33 10.99
C ASP A 84 10.20 -1.01 11.52
N ASP A 85 10.27 0.09 10.77
CA ASP A 85 9.54 1.31 11.10
C ASP A 85 8.03 1.08 11.01
N VAL A 86 7.31 1.42 12.08
CA VAL A 86 5.84 1.42 12.10
C VAL A 86 5.35 2.78 11.60
N ILE A 87 4.61 2.78 10.49
CA ILE A 87 4.17 3.99 9.82
C ILE A 87 2.66 4.04 9.67
N GLU A 88 2.07 5.24 9.80
CA GLU A 88 0.71 5.50 9.31
C GLU A 88 0.78 5.73 7.79
N VAL A 89 -0.02 4.98 7.06
CA VAL A 89 -0.17 5.07 5.61
C VAL A 89 -1.59 5.49 5.29
N VAL A 90 -1.73 6.56 4.50
CA VAL A 90 -3.01 6.99 3.96
C VAL A 90 -3.14 6.51 2.53
N LEU A 91 -4.18 5.74 2.25
CA LEU A 91 -4.51 5.21 0.94
C LEU A 91 -5.69 5.99 0.36
N ASP A 92 -5.54 6.48 -0.85
CA ASP A 92 -6.62 7.08 -1.64
C ASP A 92 -6.80 6.28 -2.94
N ILE A 93 -7.86 5.47 -2.97
CA ILE A 93 -8.20 4.57 -4.07
C ILE A 93 -9.31 5.24 -4.88
N ASP A 94 -8.98 5.74 -6.06
CA ASP A 94 -9.96 6.30 -6.97
C ASP A 94 -10.77 5.12 -7.56
N ALA A 95 -12.09 5.13 -7.31
CA ALA A 95 -13.04 4.13 -7.78
C ALA A 95 -13.72 4.59 -9.07
#